data_AF-A0A352GG65-F1
#
_entry.id   AF-A0A352GG65-F1
#
_cell.length_a   1.000
_cell.length_b   1.000
_cell.length_c   1.000
_cell.angle_alpha   90.00
_cell.angle_beta   90.00
_cell.angle_gamma   90.00
#
_symmetry.space_group_name_H-M   'P 1'
#
loop_
_entity.id
_entity.type
_entity.pdbx_description
1 polymer ?
#
loop_
_entity_poly.entity_id
_entity_poly.type
_entity_poly.pdbx_seq_one_letter_code
_entity_poly.pdbx_strand_id
1 'polypeptide(L)'
;AVVQPHRYSRLRDLFEDFCTCFNDADAVVVAPVYAAGEAPIEGIDRDSLIEGLKVHGHRKVIALEAPEDLARITLDLAKSGDFVVCLGAGTITAWANALPEQLQELGGGLREIPGGGGKSGEVSA
;
A
#
# COMPACT_ATOMS: atom_id res chain seq x y z
N ALA A 1 -0.89 5.63 -3.77
CA ALA A 1 -1.72 4.43 -4.02
C ALA A 1 -0.91 3.17 -3.74
N VAL A 2 -1.54 2.14 -3.18
CA VAL A 2 -0.97 0.80 -3.02
C VAL A 2 -1.85 -0.14 -3.83
N VAL A 3 -1.30 -0.83 -4.82
CA VAL A 3 -2.07 -1.70 -5.72
C VAL A 3 -1.59 -3.14 -5.64
N GLN A 4 -2.55 -4.07 -5.49
CA GLN A 4 -2.35 -5.49 -5.74
C GLN A 4 -3.27 -5.91 -6.90
N PRO A 5 -2.73 -6.07 -8.12
CA PRO A 5 -3.53 -6.53 -9.25
C PRO A 5 -4.14 -7.89 -8.95
N HIS A 6 -5.43 -8.07 -9.25
CA HIS A 6 -6.14 -9.33 -9.01
C HIS A 6 -6.39 -10.06 -10.33
N ARG A 7 -5.86 -11.28 -10.44
CA ARG A 7 -5.79 -12.15 -11.63
C ARG A 7 -4.86 -11.63 -12.72
N TYR A 8 -4.08 -12.56 -13.30
CA TYR A 8 -3.20 -12.31 -14.43
C TYR A 8 -4.02 -11.97 -15.68
N SER A 9 -5.11 -12.69 -15.94
CA SER A 9 -5.98 -12.42 -17.10
C SER A 9 -6.54 -11.00 -17.10
N ARG A 10 -6.98 -10.49 -15.93
CA ARG A 10 -7.50 -9.12 -15.80
C ARG A 10 -6.40 -8.08 -16.02
N LEU A 11 -5.22 -8.28 -15.45
CA LEU A 11 -4.10 -7.37 -15.65
C LEU A 11 -3.70 -7.32 -17.13
N ARG A 12 -3.68 -8.47 -17.81
CA ARG A 12 -3.45 -8.54 -19.27
C ARG A 12 -4.50 -7.76 -20.05
N ASP A 13 -5.77 -8.03 -19.80
CA ASP A 13 -6.87 -7.49 -20.62
C ASP A 13 -7.01 -5.96 -20.46
N LEU A 14 -6.57 -5.41 -19.34
CA LEU A 14 -6.65 -3.98 -18.99
C LEU A 14 -5.27 -3.35 -18.79
N PHE A 15 -4.21 -3.91 -19.39
CA PHE A 15 -2.84 -3.54 -19.05
C PHE A 15 -2.56 -2.04 -19.25
N GLU A 16 -2.97 -1.49 -20.40
CA GLU A 16 -2.81 -0.07 -20.71
C GLU A 16 -3.64 0.84 -19.78
N ASP A 17 -4.85 0.41 -19.43
CA ASP A 17 -5.69 1.15 -18.48
C ASP A 17 -5.05 1.17 -17.08
N PHE A 18 -4.48 0.05 -16.64
CA PHE A 18 -3.70 -0.01 -15.40
C PHE A 18 -2.47 0.89 -15.44
N CYS A 19 -1.79 1.01 -16.58
CA CYS A 19 -0.62 1.87 -16.71
C CYS A 19 -0.94 3.36 -16.62
N THR A 20 -2.20 3.76 -16.83
CA THR A 20 -2.60 5.18 -16.88
C THR A 20 -3.50 5.60 -15.73
N CYS A 21 -4.23 4.68 -15.09
CA CYS A 21 -5.24 5.01 -14.09
C CYS A 21 -4.68 5.50 -12.74
N PHE A 22 -3.38 5.40 -12.51
CA PHE A 22 -2.73 5.87 -11.28
C PHE A 22 -2.05 7.23 -11.40
N ASN A 23 -2.17 7.93 -12.54
CA ASN A 23 -1.44 9.18 -12.79
C ASN A 23 -1.78 10.32 -11.81
N ASP A 24 -2.94 10.27 -11.14
CA ASP A 24 -3.32 11.24 -10.11
C ASP A 24 -2.66 10.95 -8.74
N ALA A 25 -2.02 9.79 -8.56
CA ALA A 25 -1.30 9.47 -7.33
C ALA A 25 0.11 10.07 -7.36
N ASP A 26 0.57 10.64 -6.25
CA ASP A 26 1.95 11.13 -6.15
C ASP A 26 2.99 10.00 -6.11
N ALA A 27 2.59 8.84 -5.60
CA ALA A 27 3.39 7.62 -5.53
C ALA A 27 2.51 6.38 -5.68
N VAL A 28 3.03 5.36 -6.37
CA VAL A 28 2.36 4.05 -6.52
C VAL A 28 3.28 2.96 -6.00
N VAL A 29 2.76 2.17 -5.06
CA VAL A 29 3.40 0.96 -4.55
C VAL A 29 2.71 -0.24 -5.21
N VAL A 30 3.45 -1.05 -5.97
CA VAL A 30 2.90 -2.15 -6.77
C VAL A 30 3.31 -3.49 -6.14
N ALA A 31 2.32 -4.30 -5.76
CA ALA A 31 2.53 -5.64 -5.23
C ALA A 31 2.51 -6.73 -6.32
N PRO A 32 3.04 -7.94 -6.05
CA PRO A 32 2.84 -9.10 -6.91
C PRO A 32 1.36 -9.35 -7.20
N VAL A 33 1.07 -9.85 -8.40
CA VAL A 33 -0.29 -10.18 -8.84
C VAL A 33 -0.88 -11.24 -7.92
N TYR A 34 -2.06 -10.97 -7.36
CA TYR A 34 -2.83 -11.99 -6.66
C TYR A 34 -3.44 -12.93 -7.71
N ALA A 35 -2.89 -14.14 -7.83
CA ALA A 35 -3.19 -15.08 -8.89
C ALA A 35 -4.67 -15.51 -8.95
N ALA A 36 -5.34 -15.62 -7.80
CA ALA A 36 -6.71 -16.13 -7.68
C ALA A 36 -6.95 -17.45 -8.46
N GLY A 37 -5.98 -18.38 -8.40
CA GLY A 37 -6.05 -19.68 -9.06
C GLY A 37 -5.51 -19.72 -10.50
N GLU A 38 -5.02 -18.60 -11.04
CA GLU A 38 -4.42 -18.57 -12.38
C GLU A 38 -2.93 -18.90 -12.38
N ALA A 39 -2.47 -19.51 -13.48
CA ALA A 39 -1.05 -19.60 -13.77
C ALA A 39 -0.51 -18.20 -14.15
N PRO A 40 0.74 -17.87 -13.78
CA PRO A 40 1.40 -16.66 -14.26
C PRO A 40 1.38 -16.57 -15.79
N ILE A 41 1.23 -15.35 -16.31
CA ILE A 41 1.28 -15.06 -17.74
C ILE A 41 2.55 -14.25 -18.01
N GLU A 42 3.35 -14.67 -18.98
CA GLU A 42 4.60 -13.99 -19.34
C GLU A 42 4.35 -12.52 -19.71
N GLY A 43 5.16 -11.62 -19.15
CA GLY A 43 5.04 -10.16 -19.35
C GLY A 43 3.85 -9.52 -18.63
N ILE A 44 3.10 -10.27 -17.83
CA ILE A 44 1.95 -9.77 -17.07
C ILE A 44 2.22 -10.01 -15.58
N ASP A 45 3.09 -9.18 -15.02
CA ASP A 45 3.48 -9.25 -13.62
C ASP A 45 3.67 -7.85 -13.03
N ARG A 46 4.08 -7.81 -11.76
CA ARG A 46 4.37 -6.58 -11.02
C ARG A 46 5.38 -5.72 -11.77
N ASP A 47 6.47 -6.32 -12.23
CA ASP A 47 7.60 -5.58 -12.79
C ASP A 47 7.24 -5.00 -14.15
N SER A 48 6.50 -5.75 -14.96
CA SER A 48 5.95 -5.28 -16.23
C SER A 48 4.99 -4.10 -16.01
N LEU A 49 4.11 -4.18 -15.00
CA LEU A 49 3.24 -3.05 -14.65
C LEU A 49 4.02 -1.83 -14.14
N ILE A 50 5.07 -2.04 -13.33
CA ILE A 50 5.94 -0.95 -12.87
C ILE A 50 6.58 -0.22 -14.05
N GLU A 51 7.13 -0.96 -15.00
CA GLU A 51 7.72 -0.35 -16.20
C GLU A 51 6.66 0.33 -17.06
N GLY A 52 5.49 -0.29 -17.22
CA GLY A 52 4.34 0.31 -17.91
C GLY A 52 3.91 1.65 -17.32
N LEU A 53 3.81 1.74 -15.99
CA LEU A 53 3.50 2.98 -15.25
C LEU A 53 4.56 4.07 -15.49
N LYS A 54 5.84 3.69 -15.45
CA LYS A 54 6.96 4.63 -15.69
C LYS A 54 6.95 5.15 -17.13
N VAL A 55 6.77 4.27 -18.11
CA VAL A 55 6.68 4.62 -19.54
C VAL A 55 5.52 5.60 -19.79
N HIS A 56 4.42 5.43 -19.08
CA HIS A 56 3.25 6.33 -19.14
C HIS A 56 3.39 7.60 -18.28
N GLY A 57 4.57 7.86 -17.72
CA GLY A 57 4.92 9.14 -17.10
C GLY A 57 4.73 9.20 -15.58
N HIS A 58 4.41 8.08 -14.92
CA HIS A 58 4.28 8.07 -13.46
C HIS A 58 5.65 8.28 -12.80
N ARG A 59 5.78 9.37 -12.03
CA ARG A 59 7.09 9.85 -11.54
C ARG A 59 7.70 9.02 -10.42
N LYS A 60 6.88 8.31 -9.64
CA LYS A 60 7.33 7.56 -8.46
C LYS A 60 6.58 6.24 -8.31
N VAL A 61 7.21 5.16 -8.78
CA VAL A 61 6.66 3.81 -8.72
C VAL A 61 7.63 2.92 -7.94
N ILE A 62 7.12 2.19 -6.95
CA ILE A 62 7.90 1.40 -6.01
C ILE A 62 7.37 -0.04 -6.02
N ALA A 63 8.28 -1.01 -6.13
CA ALA A 63 7.94 -2.41 -5.96
C ALA A 63 7.72 -2.71 -4.47
N LEU A 64 6.63 -3.42 -4.17
CA LEU A 64 6.47 -4.09 -2.88
C LEU A 64 7.06 -5.49 -3.00
N GLU A 65 8.15 -5.75 -2.28
CA GLU A 65 8.81 -7.07 -2.26
C GLU A 65 8.07 -8.03 -1.34
N ALA A 66 7.71 -7.56 -0.14
CA ALA A 66 6.96 -8.33 0.84
C ALA A 66 5.89 -7.46 1.52
N PRO A 67 4.76 -8.04 1.97
CA PRO A 67 3.70 -7.29 2.67
C PRO A 67 4.20 -6.51 3.89
N GLU A 68 5.21 -7.03 4.57
CA GLU A 68 5.80 -6.47 5.78
C GLU A 68 6.54 -5.15 5.51
N ASP A 69 6.99 -4.93 4.27
CA ASP A 69 7.64 -3.68 3.88
C ASP A 69 6.65 -2.52 3.70
N LEU A 70 5.34 -2.81 3.59
CA LEU A 70 4.34 -1.81 3.24
C LEU A 70 4.30 -0.66 4.25
N ALA A 71 4.35 -0.96 5.55
CA ALA A 71 4.28 0.05 6.59
C ALA A 71 5.50 0.97 6.57
N ARG A 72 6.71 0.41 6.41
CA ARG A 72 7.95 1.19 6.29
C ARG A 72 7.95 2.07 5.03
N ILE A 73 7.62 1.50 3.87
CA ILE A 73 7.49 2.26 2.62
C ILE A 73 6.47 3.37 2.79
N THR A 74 5.32 3.10 3.40
CA THR A 74 4.30 4.11 3.65
C THR A 74 4.81 5.24 4.53
N LEU A 75 5.55 4.92 5.61
CA LEU A 75 6.13 5.92 6.51
C LEU A 75 7.18 6.80 5.82
N ASP A 76 7.98 6.24 4.90
CA ASP A 76 8.99 6.97 4.14
C ASP A 76 8.39 7.89 3.07
N LEU A 77 7.19 7.57 2.58
CA LEU A 77 6.52 8.30 1.51
C LEU A 77 5.53 9.34 2.00
N ALA A 78 4.67 8.93 2.93
CA ALA A 78 3.50 9.69 3.33
C ALA A 78 3.81 10.71 4.43
N LYS A 79 3.15 11.85 4.35
CA LYS A 79 3.20 12.92 5.35
C LYS A 79 1.84 13.06 6.02
N SER A 80 1.83 13.84 7.10
CA SER A 80 0.57 14.22 7.75
C SER A 80 -0.33 14.94 6.75
N GLY A 81 -1.56 14.45 6.59
CA GLY A 81 -2.54 14.97 5.62
C GLY A 81 -2.62 14.17 4.32
N ASP A 82 -1.69 13.25 4.06
CA ASP A 82 -1.73 12.40 2.87
C ASP A 82 -2.72 11.24 3.02
N PHE A 83 -3.27 10.78 1.90
CA PHE A 83 -4.12 9.60 1.83
C PHE A 83 -3.35 8.40 1.30
N VAL A 84 -3.45 7.29 2.03
CA VAL A 84 -2.98 5.98 1.57
C VAL A 84 -4.18 5.14 1.18
N VAL A 85 -4.31 4.86 -0.12
CA VAL A 85 -5.43 4.08 -0.66
C VAL A 85 -4.91 2.74 -1.14
N CYS A 86 -5.42 1.66 -0.54
CA CYS A 86 -5.14 0.27 -0.92
C CYS A 86 -6.18 -0.22 -1.94
N LEU A 87 -5.73 -0.66 -3.10
CA LEU A 87 -6.54 -0.95 -4.29
C LEU A 87 -6.29 -2.38 -4.76
N GLY A 88 -7.32 -3.20 -4.75
CA GLY A 88 -7.25 -4.57 -5.24
C GLY A 88 -8.30 -5.46 -4.59
N ALA A 89 -8.10 -6.75 -4.76
CA ALA A 89 -8.87 -7.79 -4.10
C ALA A 89 -7.92 -8.89 -3.63
N GLY A 90 -8.30 -9.63 -2.59
CA GLY A 90 -7.45 -10.66 -2.00
C GLY A 90 -6.73 -10.17 -0.74
N THR A 91 -5.41 -10.46 -0.63
CA THR A 91 -4.67 -10.27 0.62
C THR A 91 -4.45 -8.80 0.97
N ILE A 92 -4.51 -7.89 -0.01
CA ILE A 92 -4.40 -6.45 0.23
C ILE A 92 -5.45 -5.90 1.21
N THR A 93 -6.63 -6.53 1.32
CA THR A 93 -7.63 -6.15 2.33
C THR A 93 -7.10 -6.36 3.75
N ALA A 94 -6.40 -7.47 4.00
CA ALA A 94 -5.78 -7.72 5.29
C ALA A 94 -4.65 -6.72 5.57
N TRP A 95 -3.86 -6.37 4.54
CA TRP A 95 -2.81 -5.35 4.67
C TRP A 95 -3.39 -3.99 5.02
N ALA A 96 -4.46 -3.57 4.35
CA ALA A 96 -5.14 -2.30 4.64
C ALA A 96 -5.66 -2.21 6.08
N ASN A 97 -6.19 -3.31 6.61
CA ASN A 97 -6.66 -3.37 8.00
C ASN A 97 -5.52 -3.35 9.02
N ALA A 98 -4.38 -3.98 8.72
CA ALA A 98 -3.22 -4.04 9.62
C ALA A 98 -2.36 -2.76 9.58
N LEU A 99 -2.35 -2.05 8.45
CA LEU A 99 -1.45 -0.93 8.20
C LEU A 99 -1.49 0.18 9.28
N PRO A 100 -2.65 0.62 9.81
CA PRO A 100 -2.67 1.66 10.85
C PRO A 100 -1.93 1.25 12.13
N GLU A 101 -2.06 0.00 12.57
CA GLU A 101 -1.38 -0.52 13.76
C GLU A 101 0.13 -0.66 13.49
N GLN A 102 0.51 -1.23 12.35
CA GLN A 102 1.92 -1.35 11.95
C GLN A 102 2.62 0.02 11.84
N LEU A 103 1.93 1.05 11.34
CA LEU A 103 2.45 2.42 11.31
C LEU A 103 2.61 3.01 12.72
N GLN A 104 1.70 2.70 13.64
CA GLN A 104 1.82 3.12 15.05
C GLN A 104 2.97 2.42 15.75
N GLU A 105 3.22 1.14 15.47
CA GLU A 105 4.36 0.41 16.05
C GLU A 105 5.69 0.97 15.54
N LEU A 106 5.79 1.25 14.24
CA LEU A 106 7.00 1.83 13.64
C LEU A 106 7.21 3.30 14.05
N GLY A 107 6.14 4.10 14.06
CA GLY A 107 6.17 5.52 14.45
C GLY A 107 6.23 5.75 15.96
N GLY A 108 5.75 4.78 16.75
CA GLY A 108 5.74 4.76 18.21
C GLY A 108 7.12 4.57 18.84
N GLY A 109 8.11 4.15 18.04
CA GLY A 109 9.53 4.30 18.39
C GLY A 109 10.02 5.75 18.45
N LEU A 110 9.21 6.73 18.02
CA LEU A 110 9.58 8.15 17.95
C LEU A 110 8.58 9.12 18.60
N ARG A 111 7.54 8.67 19.32
CA ARG A 111 6.69 9.57 20.12
C ARG A 111 6.16 8.89 21.39
N GLU A 112 6.83 9.12 22.52
CA GLU A 112 6.08 9.40 23.75
C GLU A 112 5.30 10.70 23.49
N ILE A 113 3.97 10.65 23.62
CA ILE A 113 3.16 11.87 23.74
C ILE A 113 3.13 12.21 25.23
N PRO A 114 3.77 13.30 25.69
CA PRO A 114 3.64 13.71 27.08
C PRO A 114 2.29 14.39 27.29
N GLY A 115 1.50 13.85 28.22
CA GLY A 115 0.59 14.62 29.07
C GLY A 115 -0.79 14.99 28.49
N GLY A 116 -1.76 14.09 28.69
CA GLY A 116 -3.17 14.46 28.86
C GLY A 116 -3.55 14.29 30.32
N GLY A 117 -3.44 15.37 31.11
CA GLY A 117 -3.83 15.37 32.52
C GLY A 117 -5.33 15.16 32.72
N GLY A 118 -5.67 14.20 33.58
CA GLY A 118 -7.00 14.03 34.15
C GLY A 118 -6.88 13.37 35.51
N LYS A 119 -6.66 14.18 36.56
CA LYS A 119 -6.88 13.75 37.96
C LYS A 119 -8.33 14.00 38.34
N SER A 120 -9.04 12.95 38.74
CA SER A 120 -10.01 12.84 39.84
C SER A 120 -10.91 11.62 39.55
N GLY A 121 -11.25 10.72 40.48
CA GLY A 121 -10.96 10.62 41.90
C GLY A 121 -11.42 9.25 42.42
N GLU A 122 -10.89 8.93 43.60
CA GLU A 122 -11.45 8.07 44.65
C GLU A 122 -11.70 6.57 44.38
N VAL A 123 -10.84 5.79 45.04
CA VAL A 123 -11.13 4.45 45.55
C VAL A 123 -11.82 4.61 46.91
N SER A 124 -13.01 4.02 47.10
CA SER A 124 -13.44 3.55 48.41
C SER A 124 -14.58 2.53 48.33
N ALA A 125 -14.36 1.42 49.06
CA ALA A 125 -15.26 0.36 49.51
C ALA A 125 -16.03 -0.49 48.47
#